data_AF-A0A954U421-F1
#
_entry.id   AF-A0A954U421-F1
#
_cell.length_a   1.000
_cell.length_b   1.000
_cell.length_c   1.000
_cell.angle_alpha   90.00
_cell.angle_beta   90.00
_cell.angle_gamma   90.00
#
_symmetry.space_group_name_H-M   'P 1'
#
loop_
_entity.id
_entity.type
_entity.pdbx_description
1 polymer ?
#
loop_
_entity_poly.entity_id
_entity_poly.type
_entity_poly.pdbx_seq_one_letter_code
_entity_poly.pdbx_strand_id
1 'polypeptide(L)'
;MVLEDPILPFFDWLSASAGPFVVMLLAITALGLVLGYLGAVLRHGPVTALGMTLGTIVTGVREFFQSSPRRYYAIARLAFQEAIRRRVLIVFGIFIIGLLFAGWFLNPDSDHPAVLYLSFVLTATNYLVLILAIFISAFSLPNDMKHKTIFTVVTKPVRGWEIVVGRMLGFCAIGTLLLVLMGLFSYFFVYRGLQHTHELQLTELVANAETGSKSGLSSYAGHHQHEVTVDADGTVEVVPTRDHTHVVPQPAAAAQEAIDLGNARGMLTARVPLMGSLRFLDRAGNPGQGINVGHEWAYRRYIEGGTLSTAIWRFSGLKASDFGNELPLEMSIRVFRSWKGDIEEGIKGTITL
;
A
#
# COMPACT_ATOMS: atom_id res chain seq x y z
N MET A 1 -7.80 -15.97 -5.70
CA MET A 1 -6.69 -16.30 -4.79
C MET A 1 -7.32 -16.61 -3.45
N VAL A 2 -7.27 -17.86 -2.98
CA VAL A 2 -7.72 -18.15 -1.60
C VAL A 2 -6.57 -17.68 -0.72
N LEU A 3 -6.77 -16.58 0.00
CA LEU A 3 -5.83 -16.20 1.05
C LEU A 3 -5.97 -17.22 2.17
N GLU A 4 -4.85 -17.79 2.62
CA GLU A 4 -4.85 -18.73 3.75
C GLU A 4 -5.35 -18.04 5.03
N ASP A 5 -5.06 -16.73 5.15
CA ASP A 5 -5.60 -15.85 6.17
C ASP A 5 -6.28 -14.60 5.55
N PRO A 6 -7.50 -14.26 5.95
CA PRO A 6 -8.15 -13.03 5.51
C PRO A 6 -7.33 -11.80 5.97
N ILE A 7 -7.20 -10.79 5.10
CA ILE A 7 -6.64 -9.50 5.50
C ILE A 7 -7.62 -8.87 6.48
N LEU A 8 -7.25 -8.86 7.76
CA LEU A 8 -8.08 -8.30 8.81
C LEU A 8 -8.15 -6.76 8.65
N PRO A 9 -9.33 -6.16 8.88
CA PRO A 9 -9.43 -4.71 9.07
C PRO A 9 -8.42 -4.21 10.10
N PHE A 10 -7.90 -2.99 9.93
CA PHE A 10 -6.79 -2.48 10.74
C PHE A 10 -7.00 -2.61 12.26
N PHE A 11 -8.21 -2.32 12.76
CA PHE A 11 -8.51 -2.42 14.18
C PHE A 11 -8.62 -3.88 14.68
N ASP A 12 -9.08 -4.80 13.83
CA ASP A 12 -9.14 -6.22 14.13
C ASP A 12 -7.73 -6.81 14.15
N TRP A 13 -6.90 -6.43 13.18
CA TRP A 13 -5.48 -6.78 13.16
C TRP A 13 -4.75 -6.23 14.40
N LEU A 14 -4.98 -4.96 14.76
CA LEU A 14 -4.33 -4.31 15.88
C LEU A 14 -4.70 -4.97 17.21
N SER A 15 -5.98 -5.28 17.41
CA SER A 15 -6.45 -5.96 18.61
C SER A 15 -5.95 -7.41 18.70
N ALA A 16 -5.97 -8.15 17.59
CA ALA A 16 -5.43 -9.51 17.51
C ALA A 16 -3.91 -9.54 17.77
N SER A 17 -3.17 -8.53 17.30
CA SER A 17 -1.71 -8.47 17.41
C SER A 17 -1.22 -7.88 18.74
N ALA A 18 -2.06 -7.18 19.49
CA ALA A 18 -1.68 -6.54 20.75
C ALA A 18 -1.18 -7.55 21.80
N GLY A 19 -1.86 -8.69 21.94
CA GLY A 19 -1.46 -9.77 22.86
C GLY A 19 -0.07 -10.34 22.53
N PRO A 20 0.15 -10.86 21.30
CA PRO A 20 1.45 -11.32 20.84
C PRO A 20 2.57 -10.27 21.01
N PHE A 21 2.28 -8.99 20.76
CA PHE A 21 3.24 -7.91 20.92
C PHE A 21 3.68 -7.73 22.39
N VAL A 22 2.75 -7.78 23.33
CA VAL A 22 3.07 -7.73 24.78
C VAL A 22 3.89 -8.94 25.19
N VAL A 23 3.55 -10.14 24.72
CA VAL A 23 4.31 -11.37 24.99
C VAL A 23 5.75 -11.23 24.47
N MET A 24 5.92 -10.73 23.24
CA MET A 24 7.23 -10.48 22.66
C MET A 24 8.04 -9.46 23.48
N LEU A 25 7.42 -8.36 23.91
CA LEU A 25 8.08 -7.35 24.75
C LEU A 25 8.53 -7.94 26.09
N LEU A 26 7.69 -8.76 26.72
CA LEU A 26 8.03 -9.48 27.95
C LEU A 26 9.17 -10.48 27.71
N ALA A 27 9.15 -11.20 26.59
CA ALA A 27 10.21 -12.14 26.23
C ALA A 27 11.56 -11.45 26.01
N ILE A 28 11.58 -10.30 25.31
CA ILE A 28 12.81 -9.50 25.11
C ILE A 28 13.31 -8.96 26.45
N THR A 29 12.41 -8.48 27.31
CA THR A 29 12.76 -7.98 28.64
C THR A 29 13.32 -9.10 29.51
N ALA A 30 12.68 -10.26 29.53
CA ALA A 30 13.14 -11.45 30.24
C ALA A 30 14.50 -11.91 29.73
N LEU A 31 14.71 -11.95 28.41
CA LEU A 31 15.99 -12.27 27.80
C LEU A 31 17.08 -11.28 28.25
N GLY A 32 16.80 -9.97 28.23
CA GLY A 32 17.71 -8.94 28.72
C GLY A 32 18.08 -9.12 30.19
N LEU A 33 17.09 -9.45 31.05
CA LEU A 33 17.31 -9.74 32.47
C LEU A 33 18.14 -11.02 32.68
N VAL A 34 17.90 -12.07 31.89
CA VAL A 34 18.68 -13.32 31.94
C VAL A 34 20.12 -13.08 31.51
N LEU A 35 20.34 -12.36 30.41
CA LEU A 35 21.70 -12.02 29.95
C LEU A 35 22.42 -11.14 30.96
N GLY A 36 21.72 -10.15 31.54
CA GLY A 36 22.24 -9.31 32.61
C GLY A 36 22.60 -10.11 33.87
N TYR A 37 21.74 -11.05 34.27
CA TYR A 37 21.99 -11.97 35.37
C TYR A 37 23.26 -12.80 35.13
N LEU A 38 23.35 -13.46 33.97
CA LEU A 38 24.52 -14.28 33.63
C LEU A 38 25.82 -13.46 33.65
N GLY A 39 25.79 -12.25 33.09
CA GLY A 39 26.94 -11.33 33.14
C GLY A 39 27.32 -10.92 34.56
N ALA A 40 26.33 -10.69 35.43
CA ALA A 40 26.57 -10.37 36.84
C ALA A 40 27.08 -11.58 37.65
N VAL A 41 26.58 -12.79 37.38
CA VAL A 41 27.04 -14.04 38.02
C VAL A 41 28.53 -14.23 37.76
N LEU A 42 28.98 -14.05 36.52
CA LEU A 42 30.38 -14.20 36.12
C LEU A 42 31.32 -13.19 36.81
N ARG A 43 30.82 -12.00 37.19
CA ARG A 43 31.63 -10.92 37.77
C ARG A 43 31.57 -10.84 39.30
N HIS A 44 30.42 -11.16 39.89
CA HIS A 44 30.11 -10.86 41.29
C HIS A 44 29.56 -12.05 42.08
N GLY A 45 29.43 -13.22 41.44
CA GLY A 45 28.85 -14.44 42.04
C GLY A 45 27.32 -14.47 42.02
N PRO A 46 26.72 -15.66 42.22
CA PRO A 46 25.29 -15.88 41.97
C PRO A 46 24.35 -15.14 42.93
N VAL A 47 24.71 -15.08 44.22
CA VAL A 47 23.86 -14.43 45.25
C VAL A 47 23.78 -12.92 45.02
N THR A 48 24.93 -12.28 44.78
CA THR A 48 25.01 -10.84 44.49
C THR A 48 24.30 -10.49 43.18
N ALA A 49 24.47 -11.33 42.15
CA ALA A 49 23.81 -11.15 40.85
C ALA A 49 22.28 -11.17 40.97
N LEU A 50 21.74 -12.08 41.79
CA LEU A 50 20.29 -12.16 42.05
C LEU A 50 19.77 -10.88 42.73
N GLY A 51 20.49 -10.36 43.72
CA GLY A 51 20.14 -9.09 44.35
C GLY A 51 20.13 -7.90 43.38
N MET A 52 21.12 -7.84 42.47
CA MET A 52 21.20 -6.80 41.44
C MET A 52 20.06 -6.89 40.42
N THR A 53 19.69 -8.09 39.98
CA THR A 53 18.61 -8.28 39.00
C THR A 53 17.24 -7.98 39.60
N LEU A 54 16.96 -8.47 40.82
CA LEU A 54 15.74 -8.12 41.53
C LEU A 54 15.65 -6.61 41.80
N GLY A 55 16.75 -5.99 42.22
CA GLY A 55 16.82 -4.53 42.39
C GLY A 55 16.52 -3.77 41.11
N THR A 56 17.02 -4.27 39.96
CA THR A 56 16.74 -3.70 38.63
C THR A 56 15.26 -3.82 38.27
N ILE A 57 14.62 -4.97 38.53
CA ILE A 57 13.19 -5.17 38.28
C ILE A 57 12.35 -4.22 39.15
N VAL A 58 12.59 -4.19 40.46
CA VAL A 58 11.83 -3.34 41.40
C VAL A 58 11.99 -1.86 41.06
N THR A 59 13.22 -1.42 40.76
CA THR A 59 13.49 -0.03 40.37
C THR A 59 12.82 0.29 39.04
N GLY A 60 12.92 -0.59 38.03
CA GLY A 60 12.31 -0.40 36.73
C GLY A 60 10.78 -0.29 36.80
N VAL A 61 10.12 -1.18 37.55
CA VAL A 61 8.66 -1.12 37.78
C VAL A 61 8.26 0.17 38.49
N ARG A 62 8.98 0.53 39.56
CA ARG A 62 8.72 1.78 40.29
C ARG A 62 8.89 3.00 39.39
N GLU A 63 9.96 3.04 38.60
CA GLU A 63 10.22 4.12 37.66
C GLU A 63 9.14 4.24 36.61
N PHE A 64 8.70 3.11 36.04
CA PHE A 64 7.61 3.05 35.06
C PHE A 64 6.33 3.72 35.56
N PHE A 65 5.87 3.37 36.76
CA PHE A 65 4.65 3.94 37.33
C PHE A 65 4.79 5.41 37.75
N GLN A 66 5.99 5.87 38.07
CA GLN A 66 6.20 7.25 38.48
C GLN A 66 6.43 8.21 37.30
N SER A 67 6.32 7.72 36.07
CA SER A 67 6.52 8.51 34.85
C SER A 67 5.43 9.53 34.67
N SER A 68 5.78 10.72 34.17
CA SER A 68 4.78 11.75 33.91
C SER A 68 4.71 12.11 32.42
N PRO A 69 3.51 12.18 31.83
CA PRO A 69 3.32 12.59 30.43
C PRO A 69 3.95 13.94 30.09
N ARG A 70 3.96 14.86 31.07
CA ARG A 70 4.57 16.19 30.93
C ARG A 70 6.06 16.14 30.63
N ARG A 71 6.80 15.18 31.21
CA ARG A 71 8.24 15.02 30.95
C ARG A 71 8.50 14.46 29.56
N TYR A 72 7.73 13.46 29.12
CA TYR A 72 7.85 12.95 27.75
C TYR A 72 7.61 14.06 26.73
N TYR A 73 6.54 14.84 26.90
CA TYR A 73 6.23 15.94 25.98
C TYR A 73 7.32 17.01 25.97
N ALA A 74 7.85 17.39 27.13
CA ALA A 74 8.94 18.37 27.21
C ALA A 74 10.19 17.91 26.44
N ILE A 75 10.58 16.64 26.60
CA ILE A 75 11.75 16.07 25.91
C ILE A 75 11.46 15.89 24.41
N ALA A 76 10.27 15.40 24.06
CA ALA A 76 9.84 15.26 22.67
C ALA A 76 9.84 16.59 21.94
N ARG A 77 9.33 17.65 22.57
CA ARG A 77 9.35 19.01 22.01
C ARG A 77 10.77 19.53 21.79
N LEU A 78 11.68 19.26 22.73
CA LEU A 78 13.09 19.64 22.57
C LEU A 78 13.74 18.88 21.40
N ALA A 79 13.54 17.56 21.31
CA ALA A 79 14.04 16.74 20.21
C ALA A 79 13.47 17.20 18.85
N PHE A 80 12.18 17.56 18.82
CA PHE A 80 11.51 18.14 17.66
C PHE A 80 12.18 19.44 17.19
N GLN A 81 12.38 20.38 18.12
CA GLN A 81 13.04 21.66 17.83
C GLN A 81 14.50 21.50 17.41
N GLU A 82 15.19 20.53 18.01
CA GLU A 82 16.58 20.21 17.68
C GLU A 82 16.70 19.71 16.24
N ALA A 83 15.84 18.78 15.81
CA ALA A 83 15.90 18.26 14.44
C ALA A 83 15.60 19.35 13.40
N ILE A 84 14.61 20.21 13.65
CA ILE A 84 14.32 21.35 12.78
C ILE A 84 15.55 22.26 12.66
N ARG A 85 16.20 22.57 13.79
CA ARG A 85 17.41 23.41 13.80
C ARG A 85 18.58 22.76 13.05
N ARG A 86 18.67 21.43 13.07
CA ARG A 86 19.65 20.65 12.29
C ARG A 86 19.34 20.58 10.80
N ARG A 87 18.39 21.40 10.31
CA ARG A 87 17.99 21.51 8.91
C ARG A 87 17.51 20.18 8.32
N VAL A 88 16.87 19.34 9.12
CA VAL A 88 16.25 18.08 8.66
C VAL A 88 15.24 18.30 7.53
N LEU A 89 14.60 19.48 7.49
CA LEU A 89 13.71 19.89 6.40
C LEU A 89 14.42 20.03 5.03
N ILE A 90 15.76 20.02 4.97
CA ILE A 90 16.48 19.91 3.68
C ILE A 90 16.09 18.64 2.93
N VAL A 91 15.82 17.54 3.65
CA VAL A 91 15.38 16.28 3.03
C VAL A 91 14.05 16.49 2.27
N PHE A 92 13.15 17.30 2.82
CA PHE A 92 11.94 17.70 2.13
C PHE A 92 12.26 18.58 0.90
N GLY A 93 13.20 19.51 0.99
CA GLY A 93 13.66 20.28 -0.17
C GLY A 93 14.23 19.40 -1.30
N ILE A 94 15.06 18.41 -0.96
CA ILE A 94 15.58 17.41 -1.90
C ILE A 94 14.44 16.63 -2.55
N PHE A 95 13.42 16.25 -1.76
CA PHE A 95 12.24 15.57 -2.29
C PHE A 95 11.49 16.44 -3.31
N ILE A 96 11.26 17.72 -3.01
CA ILE A 96 10.61 18.64 -3.96
C ILE A 96 11.41 18.77 -5.25
N ILE A 97 12.73 18.89 -5.16
CA ILE A 97 13.60 18.89 -6.34
C ILE A 97 13.42 17.58 -7.12
N GLY A 98 13.41 16.43 -6.44
CA GLY A 98 13.13 15.13 -7.04
C GLY A 98 11.80 15.09 -7.81
N LEU A 99 10.72 15.66 -7.23
CA LEU A 99 9.43 15.77 -7.92
C LEU A 99 9.49 16.68 -9.15
N LEU A 100 10.20 17.80 -9.08
CA LEU A 100 10.34 18.72 -10.22
C LEU A 100 11.07 18.07 -11.41
N PHE A 101 12.08 17.25 -11.13
CA PHE A 101 12.80 16.52 -12.17
C PHE A 101 12.08 15.24 -12.61
N ALA A 102 11.12 14.73 -11.84
CA ALA A 102 10.42 13.49 -12.15
C ALA A 102 9.77 13.53 -13.54
N GLY A 103 9.18 14.65 -13.95
CA GLY A 103 8.54 14.79 -15.26
C GLY A 103 9.46 14.52 -16.46
N TRP A 104 10.78 14.60 -16.30
CA TRP A 104 11.74 14.22 -17.35
C TRP A 104 12.02 12.71 -17.43
N PHE A 105 11.77 11.98 -16.35
CA PHE A 105 12.11 10.55 -16.25
C PHE A 105 10.87 9.64 -16.27
N LEU A 106 9.68 10.17 -15.96
CA LEU A 106 8.43 9.43 -16.05
C LEU A 106 8.02 9.32 -17.52
N ASN A 107 7.89 8.08 -18.03
CA ASN A 107 7.49 7.82 -19.40
C ASN A 107 5.97 8.04 -19.56
N PRO A 108 5.50 9.06 -20.29
CA PRO A 108 4.08 9.33 -20.46
C PRO A 108 3.35 8.29 -21.32
N ASP A 109 4.10 7.52 -22.13
CA ASP A 109 3.55 6.54 -23.06
C ASP A 109 3.28 5.17 -22.41
N SER A 110 3.53 5.03 -21.10
CA SER A 110 3.27 3.78 -20.38
C SER A 110 1.78 3.45 -20.33
N ASP A 111 1.43 2.17 -20.40
CA ASP A 111 0.04 1.71 -20.29
C ASP A 111 -0.56 1.90 -18.88
N HIS A 112 0.30 2.03 -17.86
CA HIS A 112 -0.10 2.15 -16.46
C HIS A 112 0.50 3.41 -15.80
N PRO A 113 0.13 4.62 -16.27
CA PRO A 113 0.76 5.87 -15.83
C PRO A 113 0.57 6.12 -14.33
N ALA A 114 -0.61 5.80 -13.79
CA ALA A 114 -0.90 5.99 -12.36
C ALA A 114 0.05 5.19 -11.46
N VAL A 115 0.32 3.92 -11.80
CA VAL A 115 1.24 3.05 -11.05
C VAL A 115 2.66 3.62 -11.06
N LEU A 116 3.09 4.14 -12.20
CA LEU A 116 4.42 4.73 -12.38
C LEU A 116 4.61 5.99 -11.52
N TYR A 117 3.63 6.90 -11.53
CA TYR A 117 3.62 8.10 -10.68
C TYR A 117 3.56 7.74 -9.18
N LEU A 118 2.66 6.84 -8.78
CA LEU A 118 2.54 6.41 -7.37
C LEU A 118 3.81 5.73 -6.88
N SER A 119 4.36 4.80 -7.68
CA SER A 119 5.55 4.03 -7.31
C SER A 119 6.76 4.94 -7.12
N PHE A 120 6.97 5.90 -8.03
CA PHE A 120 8.05 6.87 -7.90
C PHE A 120 7.94 7.65 -6.59
N VAL A 121 6.77 8.23 -6.32
CA VAL A 121 6.56 9.13 -5.19
C VAL A 121 6.62 8.40 -3.84
N LEU A 122 5.99 7.22 -3.75
CA LEU A 122 6.02 6.38 -2.54
C LEU A 122 7.43 5.84 -2.27
N THR A 123 8.14 5.40 -3.31
CA THR A 123 9.52 4.88 -3.19
C THR A 123 10.50 5.97 -2.77
N ALA A 124 10.42 7.15 -3.41
CA ALA A 124 11.27 8.28 -3.06
C ALA A 124 11.05 8.73 -1.61
N THR A 125 9.78 8.81 -1.18
CA THR A 125 9.42 9.15 0.21
C THR A 125 9.95 8.11 1.19
N ASN A 126 9.76 6.82 0.89
CA ASN A 126 10.23 5.73 1.74
C ASN A 126 11.75 5.79 1.96
N TYR A 127 12.55 5.87 0.89
CA TYR A 127 14.00 5.91 1.02
C TYR A 127 14.50 7.14 1.76
N LEU A 128 13.98 8.33 1.43
CA LEU A 128 14.42 9.56 2.08
C LEU A 128 14.07 9.58 3.59
N VAL A 129 12.88 9.12 3.97
CA VAL A 129 12.46 9.06 5.37
C VAL A 129 13.26 8.00 6.14
N LEU A 130 13.51 6.83 5.54
CA LEU A 130 14.33 5.78 6.17
C LEU A 130 15.75 6.25 6.45
N ILE A 131 16.41 6.84 5.44
CA ILE A 131 17.76 7.39 5.57
C ILE A 131 17.76 8.43 6.70
N LEU A 132 16.82 9.38 6.67
CA LEU A 132 16.72 10.40 7.70
C LEU A 132 16.54 9.82 9.10
N ALA A 133 15.63 8.85 9.26
CA ALA A 133 15.35 8.22 10.55
C ALA A 133 16.60 7.53 11.13
N ILE A 134 17.37 6.84 10.28
CA ILE A 134 18.65 6.22 10.66
C ILE A 134 19.63 7.29 11.15
N PHE A 135 19.83 8.37 10.39
CA PHE A 135 20.78 9.44 10.74
C PHE A 135 20.39 10.17 12.03
N ILE A 136 19.12 10.59 12.16
CA ILE A 136 18.65 11.28 13.36
C ILE A 136 18.81 10.38 14.59
N SER A 137 18.38 9.12 14.48
CA SER A 137 18.42 8.18 15.60
C SER A 137 19.85 7.86 16.02
N ALA A 138 20.73 7.54 15.06
CA ALA A 138 22.11 7.15 15.32
C ALA A 138 22.95 8.28 15.94
N PHE A 139 22.79 9.53 15.50
CA PHE A 139 23.60 10.65 15.97
C PHE A 139 22.97 11.46 17.11
N SER A 140 21.72 11.17 17.46
CA SER A 140 20.96 11.89 18.49
C SER A 140 21.65 11.86 19.85
N LEU A 141 21.87 10.66 20.42
CA LEU A 141 22.48 10.50 21.74
C LEU A 141 24.00 10.74 21.73
N PRO A 142 24.77 10.23 20.75
CA PRO A 142 26.21 10.48 20.70
C PRO A 142 26.56 11.98 20.62
N ASN A 143 25.77 12.78 19.90
CA ASN A 143 26.00 14.22 19.87
C ASN A 143 25.70 14.87 21.22
N ASP A 144 24.69 14.43 21.96
CA ASP A 144 24.43 14.95 23.31
C ASP A 144 25.58 14.62 24.28
N MET A 145 26.19 13.44 24.13
CA MET A 145 27.38 13.06 24.89
C MET A 145 28.60 13.90 24.50
N LYS A 146 28.86 14.05 23.20
CA LYS A 146 30.00 14.84 22.67
C LYS A 146 29.97 16.29 23.16
N HIS A 147 28.80 16.91 23.18
CA HIS A 147 28.63 18.30 23.61
C HIS A 147 28.35 18.45 25.11
N LYS A 148 28.41 17.36 25.88
CA LYS A 148 28.16 17.34 27.33
C LYS A 148 26.77 17.86 27.75
N THR A 149 25.82 17.94 26.82
CA THR A 149 24.45 18.42 27.10
C THR A 149 23.70 17.41 27.97
N ILE A 150 23.94 16.10 27.74
CA ILE A 150 23.31 15.02 28.51
C ILE A 150 23.54 15.16 30.02
N PHE A 151 24.72 15.61 30.46
CA PHE A 151 25.05 15.77 31.88
C PHE A 151 24.21 16.85 32.57
N THR A 152 23.72 17.84 31.81
CA THR A 152 22.83 18.88 32.36
C THR A 152 21.36 18.45 32.41
N VAL A 153 20.99 17.42 31.64
CA VAL A 153 19.65 16.85 31.65
C VAL A 153 19.53 15.81 32.76
N VAL A 154 20.55 14.97 32.95
CA VAL A 154 20.58 13.91 33.96
C VAL A 154 20.64 14.44 35.40
N THR A 155 21.06 15.70 35.62
CA THR A 155 20.98 16.34 36.95
C THR A 155 19.56 16.75 37.34
N LYS A 156 18.61 16.79 36.40
CA LYS A 156 17.19 17.00 36.69
C LYS A 156 16.55 15.65 37.05
N PRO A 157 15.43 15.61 37.79
CA PRO A 157 14.72 14.37 38.13
C PRO A 157 13.98 13.78 36.91
N VAL A 158 14.73 13.44 35.87
CA VAL A 158 14.30 12.83 34.61
C VAL A 158 14.99 11.48 34.51
N ARG A 159 14.21 10.42 34.27
CA ARG A 159 14.74 9.05 34.22
C ARG A 159 15.37 8.77 32.86
N GLY A 160 16.37 7.89 32.81
CA GLY A 160 17.12 7.62 31.58
C GLY A 160 16.22 7.16 30.41
N TRP A 161 15.24 6.31 30.69
CA TRP A 161 14.32 5.80 29.67
C TRP A 161 13.27 6.85 29.24
N GLU A 162 12.93 7.83 30.10
CA GLU A 162 12.07 8.98 29.72
C GLU A 162 12.76 9.83 28.64
N ILE A 163 14.10 9.94 28.69
CA ILE A 163 14.89 10.62 27.67
C ILE A 163 14.78 9.88 26.34
N VAL A 164 14.98 8.56 26.34
CA VAL A 164 14.92 7.75 25.12
C VAL A 164 13.53 7.79 24.49
N VAL A 165 12.48 7.50 25.26
CA VAL A 165 11.09 7.52 24.77
C VAL A 165 10.69 8.92 24.32
N GLY A 166 11.03 9.95 25.08
CA GLY A 166 10.76 11.34 24.70
C GLY A 166 11.42 11.71 23.37
N ARG A 167 12.70 11.36 23.16
CA ARG A 167 13.38 11.60 21.88
C ARG A 167 12.77 10.79 20.73
N MET A 168 12.43 9.52 20.96
CA MET A 168 11.72 8.69 19.98
C MET A 168 10.41 9.34 19.54
N LEU A 169 9.57 9.77 20.49
CA LEU A 169 8.32 10.48 20.19
C LEU A 169 8.56 11.78 19.42
N GLY A 170 9.60 12.55 19.77
CA GLY A 170 9.99 13.75 19.03
C GLY A 170 10.37 13.45 17.58
N PHE A 171 11.20 12.42 17.36
CA PHE A 171 11.62 12.00 16.01
C PHE A 171 10.47 11.40 15.20
N CYS A 172 9.59 10.62 15.83
CA CYS A 172 8.34 10.19 15.21
C CYS A 172 7.51 11.39 14.77
N ALA A 173 7.34 12.42 15.61
CA ALA A 173 6.60 13.63 15.23
C ALA A 173 7.23 14.38 14.05
N ILE A 174 8.56 14.46 13.97
CA ILE A 174 9.26 15.04 12.81
C ILE A 174 9.05 14.18 11.56
N GLY A 175 9.18 12.86 11.69
CA GLY A 175 8.94 11.91 10.60
C GLY A 175 7.51 12.02 10.07
N THR A 176 6.53 12.07 10.97
CA THR A 176 5.12 12.28 10.61
C THR A 176 4.91 13.63 9.94
N LEU A 177 5.50 14.72 10.45
CA LEU A 177 5.42 16.03 9.79
C LEU A 177 5.98 15.97 8.37
N LEU A 178 7.13 15.35 8.17
CA LEU A 178 7.72 15.18 6.85
C LEU A 178 6.85 14.32 5.94
N LEU A 179 6.30 13.21 6.44
CA LEU A 179 5.38 12.36 5.68
C LEU A 179 4.11 13.11 5.28
N VAL A 180 3.56 13.97 6.15
CA VAL A 180 2.40 14.81 5.82
C VAL A 180 2.76 15.80 4.71
N LEU A 181 3.90 16.49 4.83
CA LEU A 181 4.35 17.44 3.80
C LEU A 181 4.64 16.73 2.48
N MET A 182 5.42 15.66 2.50
CA MET A 182 5.72 14.84 1.33
C MET A 182 4.42 14.33 0.71
N GLY A 183 3.51 13.77 1.50
CA GLY A 183 2.20 13.26 1.06
C GLY A 183 1.31 14.33 0.42
N LEU A 184 1.31 15.56 0.94
CA LEU A 184 0.56 16.68 0.35
C LEU A 184 1.10 17.06 -1.04
N PHE A 185 2.42 17.22 -1.16
CA PHE A 185 3.03 17.58 -2.45
C PHE A 185 2.97 16.42 -3.45
N SER A 186 3.11 15.19 -2.96
CA SER A 186 2.88 13.95 -3.68
C SER A 186 1.48 13.90 -4.28
N TYR A 187 0.46 14.19 -3.47
CA TYR A 187 -0.93 14.22 -3.91
C TYR A 187 -1.11 15.25 -5.04
N PHE A 188 -0.60 16.47 -4.87
CA PHE A 188 -0.71 17.49 -5.91
C PHE A 188 0.03 17.10 -7.20
N PHE A 189 1.24 16.55 -7.08
CA PHE A 189 2.03 16.09 -8.22
C PHE A 189 1.33 14.97 -9.00
N VAL A 190 0.81 13.96 -8.31
CA VAL A 190 0.08 12.84 -8.94
C VAL A 190 -1.23 13.32 -9.54
N TYR A 191 -2.01 14.09 -8.79
CA TYR A 191 -3.29 14.62 -9.27
C TYR A 191 -3.11 15.48 -10.53
N ARG A 192 -2.16 16.42 -10.51
CA ARG A 192 -1.88 17.27 -11.67
C ARG A 192 -1.25 16.51 -12.83
N GLY A 193 -0.43 15.50 -12.56
CA GLY A 193 0.22 14.69 -13.59
C GLY A 193 -0.74 13.78 -14.34
N LEU A 194 -1.80 13.30 -13.68
CA LEU A 194 -2.79 12.39 -14.26
C LEU A 194 -4.04 13.11 -14.76
N GLN A 195 -4.31 14.35 -14.31
CA GLN A 195 -5.49 15.09 -14.76
C GLN A 195 -5.35 15.49 -16.23
N HIS A 196 -6.24 14.95 -17.07
CA HIS A 196 -6.41 15.36 -18.46
C HIS A 196 -7.87 15.14 -18.88
N THR A 197 -8.25 15.78 -19.98
CA THR A 197 -9.56 15.67 -20.63
C THR A 197 -9.35 15.42 -22.11
N HIS A 198 -10.36 14.85 -22.75
CA HIS A 198 -10.38 14.61 -24.19
C HIS A 198 -11.63 15.23 -24.78
N GLU A 199 -11.53 15.63 -26.04
CA GLU A 199 -12.66 16.15 -26.81
C GLU A 199 -13.00 15.17 -27.93
N LEU A 200 -14.29 14.97 -28.20
CA LEU A 200 -14.78 14.13 -29.27
C LEU A 200 -15.38 15.00 -30.37
N GLN A 201 -14.82 14.93 -31.59
CA GLN A 201 -15.39 15.61 -32.74
C GLN A 201 -16.47 14.74 -33.39
N LEU A 202 -17.72 15.21 -33.38
CA LEU A 202 -18.86 14.43 -33.88
C LEU A 202 -18.81 14.19 -35.39
N THR A 203 -18.06 15.00 -36.12
CA THR A 203 -17.86 14.92 -37.58
C THR A 203 -16.96 13.77 -38.02
N GLU A 204 -16.06 13.31 -37.15
CA GLU A 204 -15.10 12.24 -37.44
C GLU A 204 -15.64 10.84 -37.09
N LEU A 205 -16.83 10.76 -36.49
CA LEU A 205 -17.44 9.49 -36.09
C LEU A 205 -17.96 8.71 -37.30
N VAL A 206 -17.63 7.43 -37.34
CA VAL A 206 -18.11 6.48 -38.34
C VAL A 206 -19.41 5.84 -37.85
N ALA A 207 -20.47 5.96 -38.64
CA ALA A 207 -21.77 5.36 -38.31
C ALA A 207 -21.80 3.86 -38.64
N ASN A 208 -22.25 3.06 -37.68
CA ASN A 208 -22.55 1.65 -37.88
C ASN A 208 -24.00 1.49 -38.38
N ALA A 209 -24.15 0.92 -39.58
CA ALA A 209 -25.44 0.79 -40.25
C ALA A 209 -26.38 -0.24 -39.59
N GLU A 210 -25.87 -1.18 -38.79
CA GLU A 210 -26.66 -2.25 -38.17
C GLU A 210 -27.24 -1.84 -36.82
N THR A 211 -26.48 -1.09 -36.02
CA THR A 211 -26.85 -0.67 -34.66
C THR A 211 -27.32 0.78 -34.58
N GLY A 212 -27.01 1.61 -35.58
CA GLY A 212 -27.25 3.05 -35.55
C GLY A 212 -26.30 3.81 -34.63
N SER A 213 -25.33 3.13 -34.01
CA SER A 213 -24.29 3.75 -33.17
C SER A 213 -23.20 4.38 -34.04
N LYS A 214 -22.50 5.37 -33.50
CA LYS A 214 -21.37 6.04 -34.15
C LYS A 214 -20.10 5.86 -33.34
N SER A 215 -19.03 5.37 -33.93
CA SER A 215 -17.76 5.12 -33.24
C SER A 215 -16.62 5.95 -33.81
N GLY A 216 -15.65 6.32 -32.98
CA GLY A 216 -14.46 7.05 -33.41
C GLY A 216 -13.43 7.21 -32.30
N LEU A 217 -12.37 7.96 -32.58
CA LEU A 217 -11.32 8.26 -31.62
C LEU A 217 -11.50 9.66 -31.02
N SER A 218 -11.18 9.81 -29.75
CA SER A 218 -11.08 11.11 -29.10
C SER A 218 -9.86 11.91 -29.57
N SER A 219 -9.81 13.20 -29.23
CA SER A 219 -8.63 14.03 -29.44
C SER A 219 -7.41 13.47 -28.71
N TYR A 220 -6.21 13.69 -29.27
CA TYR A 220 -4.96 13.28 -28.64
C TYR A 220 -4.62 14.23 -27.49
N ALA A 221 -4.78 13.75 -26.26
CA ALA A 221 -4.47 14.48 -25.03
C ALA A 221 -3.87 13.49 -24.01
N GLY A 222 -3.04 13.96 -23.08
CA GLY A 222 -2.44 13.08 -22.08
C GLY A 222 -1.66 11.89 -22.68
N HIS A 223 -1.08 12.05 -23.87
CA HIS A 223 -0.30 11.02 -24.59
C HIS A 223 -1.08 9.78 -25.06
N HIS A 224 -2.40 9.86 -25.22
CA HIS A 224 -3.21 8.77 -25.80
C HIS A 224 -4.54 9.29 -26.36
N GLN A 225 -5.39 8.37 -26.82
CA GLN A 225 -6.75 8.59 -27.28
C GLN A 225 -7.65 7.47 -26.75
N HIS A 226 -8.94 7.75 -26.65
CA HIS A 226 -9.96 6.76 -26.34
C HIS A 226 -10.78 6.43 -27.58
N GLU A 227 -11.18 5.17 -27.71
CA GLU A 227 -12.28 4.79 -28.59
C GLU A 227 -13.60 5.16 -27.90
N VAL A 228 -14.47 5.84 -28.64
CA VAL A 228 -15.73 6.36 -28.11
C VAL A 228 -16.86 5.91 -29.03
N THR A 229 -17.91 5.39 -28.43
CA THR A 229 -19.14 4.98 -29.12
C THR A 229 -20.29 5.86 -28.63
N VAL A 230 -21.05 6.40 -29.58
CA VAL A 230 -22.27 7.16 -29.33
C VAL A 230 -23.44 6.31 -29.79
N ASP A 231 -24.28 5.89 -28.85
CA ASP A 231 -25.45 5.07 -29.12
C ASP A 231 -26.60 5.88 -29.73
N ALA A 232 -27.58 5.17 -30.30
CA ALA A 232 -28.74 5.78 -30.94
C ALA A 232 -29.63 6.57 -29.96
N ASP A 233 -29.54 6.29 -28.66
CA ASP A 233 -30.23 7.01 -27.58
C ASP A 233 -29.48 8.28 -27.12
N GLY A 234 -28.29 8.55 -27.67
CA GLY A 234 -27.42 9.68 -27.31
C GLY A 234 -26.50 9.39 -26.12
N THR A 235 -26.46 8.15 -25.62
CA THR A 235 -25.50 7.73 -24.60
C THR A 235 -24.10 7.68 -25.22
N VAL A 236 -23.11 8.23 -24.52
CA VAL A 236 -21.71 8.22 -24.94
C VAL A 236 -20.94 7.25 -24.05
N GLU A 237 -20.44 6.19 -24.64
CA GLU A 237 -19.60 5.19 -24.00
C GLU A 237 -18.14 5.40 -24.40
N VAL A 238 -17.26 5.54 -23.40
CA VAL A 238 -15.83 5.73 -23.60
C VAL A 238 -15.12 4.45 -23.18
N VAL A 239 -14.50 3.76 -24.15
CA VAL A 239 -13.77 2.52 -23.91
C VAL A 239 -12.61 2.81 -22.95
N PRO A 240 -12.49 2.07 -21.84
CA PRO A 240 -11.40 2.26 -20.91
C PRO A 240 -10.04 1.97 -21.56
N THR A 241 -9.11 2.91 -21.44
CA THR A 241 -7.73 2.83 -21.96
C THR A 241 -6.78 3.26 -20.84
N ARG A 242 -5.61 2.64 -20.72
CA ARG A 242 -4.61 2.95 -19.68
C ARG A 242 -5.17 3.07 -18.26
N ASP A 243 -5.97 2.08 -17.85
CA ASP A 243 -6.63 1.97 -16.53
C ASP A 243 -7.59 3.12 -16.15
N HIS A 244 -8.11 3.87 -17.12
CA HIS A 244 -9.16 4.86 -16.86
C HIS A 244 -10.17 4.99 -17.98
N THR A 245 -11.25 5.67 -17.66
CA THR A 245 -12.30 6.09 -18.60
C THR A 245 -12.70 7.53 -18.28
N HIS A 246 -13.52 8.11 -19.13
CA HIS A 246 -14.06 9.45 -18.99
C HIS A 246 -15.58 9.37 -18.85
N VAL A 247 -16.15 10.26 -18.02
CA VAL A 247 -17.60 10.33 -17.85
C VAL A 247 -18.09 11.62 -18.49
N VAL A 248 -18.80 11.45 -19.59
CA VAL A 248 -19.40 12.54 -20.34
C VAL A 248 -20.52 13.17 -19.52
N PRO A 249 -20.48 14.48 -19.23
CA PRO A 249 -21.60 15.17 -18.61
C PRO A 249 -22.82 15.11 -19.53
N GLN A 250 -23.87 14.38 -19.13
CA GLN A 250 -25.14 14.40 -19.84
C GLN A 250 -26.00 15.61 -19.42
N PRO A 251 -26.83 16.16 -20.34
CA PRO A 251 -26.96 15.76 -21.74
C PRO A 251 -25.81 16.33 -22.59
N ALA A 252 -25.26 15.50 -23.49
CA ALA A 252 -24.43 15.99 -24.58
C ALA A 252 -25.30 16.94 -25.41
N ALA A 253 -25.03 18.25 -25.32
CA ALA A 253 -25.87 19.25 -25.97
C ALA A 253 -25.87 18.98 -27.48
N ALA A 254 -27.04 18.68 -28.05
CA ALA A 254 -27.26 18.31 -29.45
C ALA A 254 -26.90 19.42 -30.48
N ALA A 255 -26.16 20.45 -30.07
CA ALA A 255 -25.80 21.63 -30.85
C ALA A 255 -24.29 21.95 -30.85
N GLN A 256 -23.44 21.10 -30.26
CA GLN A 256 -21.98 21.30 -30.26
C GLN A 256 -21.27 20.34 -31.22
N GLU A 257 -20.36 20.86 -32.04
CA GLU A 257 -19.52 20.08 -32.97
C GLU A 257 -18.52 19.17 -32.24
N ALA A 258 -18.18 19.52 -30.99
CA ALA A 258 -17.28 18.77 -30.13
C ALA A 258 -17.87 18.56 -28.73
N ILE A 259 -17.67 17.37 -28.17
CA ILE A 259 -18.07 16.99 -26.81
C ILE A 259 -16.84 16.85 -25.93
N ASP A 260 -16.77 17.59 -24.82
CA ASP A 260 -15.77 17.34 -23.77
C ASP A 260 -16.14 16.08 -22.98
N LEU A 261 -15.25 15.08 -22.98
CA LEU A 261 -15.43 13.82 -22.27
C LEU A 261 -15.26 13.97 -20.76
N GLY A 262 -14.81 15.13 -20.27
CA GLY A 262 -14.64 15.43 -18.86
C GLY A 262 -13.37 14.82 -18.27
N ASN A 263 -13.22 14.91 -16.94
CA ASN A 263 -12.01 14.44 -16.25
C ASN A 263 -11.90 12.91 -16.25
N ALA A 264 -10.67 12.41 -16.39
CA ALA A 264 -10.36 11.00 -16.25
C ALA A 264 -10.77 10.42 -14.88
N ARG A 265 -11.32 9.21 -14.88
CA ARG A 265 -11.79 8.47 -13.69
C ARG A 265 -11.29 7.03 -13.70
N GLY A 266 -11.13 6.43 -12.52
CA GLY A 266 -10.73 5.03 -12.39
C GLY A 266 -9.22 4.85 -12.15
N MET A 267 -8.38 5.71 -12.70
CA MET A 267 -6.90 5.64 -12.65
C MET A 267 -6.29 5.46 -11.25
N LEU A 268 -6.89 6.09 -10.22
CA LEU A 268 -6.43 6.05 -8.82
C LEU A 268 -7.34 5.22 -7.92
N THR A 269 -8.29 4.48 -8.50
CA THR A 269 -9.23 3.67 -7.73
C THR A 269 -8.60 2.31 -7.53
N ALA A 270 -8.32 1.97 -6.27
CA ALA A 270 -7.92 0.60 -5.97
C ALA A 270 -9.08 -0.33 -6.36
N ARG A 271 -8.79 -1.34 -7.19
CA ARG A 271 -9.75 -2.41 -7.45
C ARG A 271 -10.05 -3.06 -6.10
N VAL A 272 -11.32 -3.03 -5.67
CA VAL A 272 -11.76 -3.73 -4.46
C VAL A 272 -12.31 -5.08 -4.93
N PRO A 273 -11.49 -6.14 -4.96
CA PRO A 273 -11.97 -7.44 -5.39
C PRO A 273 -13.01 -7.95 -4.39
N LEU A 274 -14.20 -8.28 -4.88
CA LEU A 274 -15.12 -9.11 -4.13
C LEU A 274 -14.61 -10.54 -4.19
N MET A 275 -14.06 -11.02 -3.07
CA MET A 275 -13.48 -12.34 -3.01
C MET A 275 -14.60 -13.40 -2.92
N GLY A 276 -14.59 -14.35 -3.86
CA GLY A 276 -15.44 -15.52 -3.82
C GLY A 276 -14.78 -16.70 -3.10
N SER A 277 -15.59 -17.59 -2.55
CA SER A 277 -15.15 -18.91 -2.07
C SER A 277 -14.90 -19.85 -3.25
N LEU A 278 -13.76 -20.53 -3.28
CA LEU A 278 -13.39 -21.48 -4.33
C LEU A 278 -13.60 -22.92 -3.84
N ARG A 279 -14.35 -23.72 -4.60
CA ARG A 279 -14.47 -25.17 -4.40
C ARG A 279 -14.10 -25.91 -5.69
N PHE A 280 -13.65 -27.15 -5.56
CA PHE A 280 -13.27 -27.98 -6.69
C PHE A 280 -14.17 -29.21 -6.81
N LEU A 281 -14.37 -29.64 -8.05
CA LEU A 281 -14.83 -30.97 -8.39
C LEU A 281 -13.65 -31.80 -8.88
N ASP A 282 -13.64 -33.09 -8.52
CA ASP A 282 -12.66 -34.06 -8.99
C ASP A 282 -12.93 -34.50 -10.43
N ARG A 283 -12.09 -35.40 -10.96
CA ARG A 283 -12.21 -35.94 -12.33
C ARG A 283 -13.56 -36.62 -12.63
N ALA A 284 -14.27 -37.10 -11.61
CA ALA A 284 -15.57 -37.75 -11.72
C ALA A 284 -16.74 -36.79 -11.45
N GLY A 285 -16.47 -35.52 -11.15
CA GLY A 285 -17.48 -34.52 -10.85
C GLY A 285 -17.93 -34.49 -9.38
N ASN A 286 -17.30 -35.25 -8.50
CA ASN A 286 -17.61 -35.25 -7.07
C ASN A 286 -16.86 -34.11 -6.34
N PRO A 287 -17.32 -33.66 -5.16
CA PRO A 287 -16.57 -32.68 -4.37
C PRO A 287 -15.14 -33.15 -4.09
N GLY A 288 -14.16 -32.32 -4.46
CA GLY A 288 -12.75 -32.68 -4.38
C GLY A 288 -11.84 -31.48 -4.12
N GLN A 289 -10.56 -31.65 -4.40
CA GLN A 289 -9.55 -30.59 -4.30
C GLN A 289 -8.82 -30.44 -5.63
N GLY A 290 -8.37 -29.22 -5.94
CA GLY A 290 -7.52 -28.99 -7.11
C GLY A 290 -6.16 -29.68 -6.97
N ILE A 291 -5.54 -29.97 -8.11
CA ILE A 291 -4.30 -30.73 -8.22
C ILE A 291 -3.10 -29.79 -8.11
N ASN A 292 -2.10 -30.15 -7.30
CA ASN A 292 -0.80 -29.50 -7.31
C ASN A 292 0.12 -30.22 -8.30
N VAL A 293 0.77 -29.45 -9.17
CA VAL A 293 1.53 -29.93 -10.33
C VAL A 293 3.04 -29.80 -10.11
N GLY A 294 3.47 -29.87 -8.85
CA GLY A 294 4.88 -29.79 -8.45
C GLY A 294 5.33 -28.42 -7.95
N HIS A 295 4.38 -27.53 -7.60
CA HIS A 295 4.73 -26.30 -6.89
C HIS A 295 4.92 -26.61 -5.40
N GLU A 296 6.00 -26.08 -4.82
CA GLU A 296 6.26 -26.18 -3.37
C GLU A 296 5.13 -25.51 -2.55
N TRP A 297 4.49 -24.49 -3.11
CA TRP A 297 3.42 -23.75 -2.47
C TRP A 297 2.06 -24.15 -3.06
N ALA A 298 1.11 -24.53 -2.20
CA ALA A 298 -0.21 -25.05 -2.60
C ALA A 298 -1.28 -23.97 -2.90
N TYR A 299 -0.87 -22.70 -2.96
CA TYR A 299 -1.75 -21.54 -3.23
C TYR A 299 -2.41 -21.58 -4.63
N ARG A 300 -1.75 -22.22 -5.60
CA ARG A 300 -2.27 -22.46 -6.94
C ARG A 300 -2.53 -23.94 -7.12
N ARG A 301 -3.75 -24.25 -7.53
CA ARG A 301 -4.22 -25.59 -7.82
C ARG A 301 -4.89 -25.59 -9.19
N TYR A 302 -4.79 -26.71 -9.87
CA TYR A 302 -5.24 -26.87 -11.24
C TYR A 302 -6.39 -27.86 -11.32
N ILE A 303 -7.21 -27.72 -12.34
CA ILE A 303 -8.24 -28.70 -12.72
C ILE A 303 -7.73 -29.55 -13.88
N GLU A 304 -8.06 -30.83 -13.88
CA GLU A 304 -7.63 -31.77 -14.90
C GLU A 304 -8.47 -31.58 -16.18
N GLY A 305 -7.85 -31.19 -17.28
CA GLY A 305 -8.53 -31.03 -18.57
C GLY A 305 -9.03 -32.37 -19.12
N GLY A 306 -10.14 -32.34 -19.87
CA GLY A 306 -10.75 -33.55 -20.44
C GLY A 306 -11.48 -34.43 -19.43
N THR A 307 -11.68 -33.95 -18.20
CA THR A 307 -12.44 -34.62 -17.14
C THR A 307 -13.59 -33.75 -16.66
N LEU A 308 -14.38 -34.23 -15.69
CA LEU A 308 -15.42 -33.43 -15.03
C LEU A 308 -14.85 -32.48 -13.96
N SER A 309 -13.52 -32.40 -13.83
CA SER A 309 -12.88 -31.53 -12.84
C SER A 309 -13.18 -30.07 -13.13
N THR A 310 -13.72 -29.38 -12.12
CA THR A 310 -14.25 -28.02 -12.26
C THR A 310 -13.82 -27.17 -11.07
N ALA A 311 -13.41 -25.93 -11.33
CA ALA A 311 -13.17 -24.92 -10.31
C ALA A 311 -14.39 -24.00 -10.24
N ILE A 312 -15.05 -23.95 -9.09
CA ILE A 312 -16.31 -23.22 -8.91
C ILE A 312 -16.07 -22.11 -7.89
N TRP A 313 -16.15 -20.87 -8.35
CA TRP A 313 -16.17 -19.70 -7.50
C TRP A 313 -17.61 -19.38 -7.11
N ARG A 314 -17.87 -19.24 -5.82
CA ARG A 314 -19.14 -18.75 -5.28
C ARG A 314 -18.89 -17.39 -4.62
N PHE A 315 -19.56 -16.39 -5.14
CA PHE A 315 -19.59 -15.04 -4.58
C PHE A 315 -20.87 -14.86 -3.78
N SER A 316 -20.80 -14.13 -2.67
CA SER A 316 -21.94 -13.86 -1.78
C SER A 316 -22.15 -12.36 -1.63
N GLY A 317 -23.41 -11.94 -1.44
CA GLY A 317 -23.73 -10.54 -1.20
C GLY A 317 -23.73 -9.65 -2.45
N LEU A 318 -23.71 -10.24 -3.65
CA LEU A 318 -23.86 -9.51 -4.90
C LEU A 318 -25.32 -9.03 -5.05
N LYS A 319 -25.53 -7.74 -5.25
CA LYS A 319 -26.84 -7.18 -5.60
C LYS A 319 -26.79 -6.60 -7.02
N ALA A 320 -27.90 -6.71 -7.76
CA ALA A 320 -27.99 -6.10 -9.09
C ALA A 320 -27.73 -4.58 -9.06
N SER A 321 -28.09 -3.91 -7.96
CA SER A 321 -27.80 -2.49 -7.74
C SER A 321 -26.31 -2.14 -7.75
N ASP A 322 -25.44 -3.11 -7.46
CA ASP A 322 -24.00 -2.88 -7.31
C ASP A 322 -23.28 -2.89 -8.67
N PHE A 323 -23.93 -3.42 -9.72
CA PHE A 323 -23.34 -3.71 -11.02
C PHE A 323 -24.09 -3.07 -12.21
N GLY A 324 -25.29 -2.51 -12.00
CA GLY A 324 -26.09 -1.95 -13.09
C GLY A 324 -26.54 -3.04 -14.07
N ASN A 325 -26.29 -2.84 -15.37
CA ASN A 325 -26.65 -3.81 -16.42
C ASN A 325 -25.54 -4.82 -16.76
N GLU A 326 -24.34 -4.68 -16.19
CA GLU A 326 -23.16 -5.46 -16.57
C GLU A 326 -22.41 -6.00 -15.36
N LEU A 327 -21.91 -7.22 -15.44
CA LEU A 327 -21.05 -7.80 -14.41
C LEU A 327 -19.61 -7.89 -14.94
N PRO A 328 -18.72 -6.93 -14.66
CA PRO A 328 -17.35 -6.98 -15.12
C PRO A 328 -16.61 -8.14 -14.44
N LEU A 329 -16.17 -9.10 -15.26
CA LEU A 329 -15.46 -10.29 -14.80
C LEU A 329 -14.00 -10.22 -15.23
N GLU A 330 -13.10 -9.98 -14.27
CA GLU A 330 -11.66 -10.04 -14.51
C GLU A 330 -11.07 -11.34 -13.96
N MET A 331 -10.25 -12.02 -14.76
CA MET A 331 -9.64 -13.29 -14.38
C MET A 331 -8.23 -13.44 -14.95
N SER A 332 -7.37 -14.07 -14.16
CA SER A 332 -6.05 -14.52 -14.59
C SER A 332 -6.04 -16.04 -14.61
N ILE A 333 -6.12 -16.62 -15.80
CA ILE A 333 -6.08 -18.07 -16.00
C ILE A 333 -4.66 -18.48 -16.39
N ARG A 334 -4.13 -19.49 -15.71
CA ARG A 334 -2.91 -20.16 -16.12
C ARG A 334 -3.24 -21.55 -16.62
N VAL A 335 -2.83 -21.83 -17.84
CA VAL A 335 -2.99 -23.15 -18.46
C VAL A 335 -1.60 -23.70 -18.75
N PHE A 336 -1.41 -24.99 -18.52
CA PHE A 336 -0.20 -25.70 -18.90
C PHE A 336 -0.58 -27.08 -19.41
N ARG A 337 0.26 -27.66 -20.29
CA ARG A 337 0.08 -29.03 -20.78
C ARG A 337 1.00 -29.98 -20.04
N SER A 338 0.47 -31.13 -19.64
CA SER A 338 1.26 -32.23 -19.08
C SER A 338 2.01 -33.03 -20.14
N TRP A 339 1.57 -32.99 -21.40
CA TRP A 339 2.20 -33.68 -22.53
C TRP A 339 2.15 -32.81 -23.81
N LYS A 340 3.12 -32.99 -24.72
CA LYS A 340 3.41 -32.03 -25.81
C LYS A 340 2.33 -32.00 -26.91
N GLY A 341 1.68 -33.13 -27.22
CA GLY A 341 0.58 -33.22 -28.17
C GLY A 341 0.79 -32.54 -29.52
N ASP A 342 -0.31 -32.22 -30.19
CA ASP A 342 -0.31 -31.31 -31.32
C ASP A 342 -0.18 -29.88 -30.79
N ILE A 343 0.95 -29.25 -31.09
CA ILE A 343 1.29 -27.91 -30.62
C ILE A 343 0.52 -26.81 -31.36
N GLU A 344 -0.11 -27.12 -32.49
CA GLU A 344 -0.92 -26.17 -33.27
C GLU A 344 -2.35 -26.04 -32.73
N GLU A 345 -2.89 -27.07 -32.08
CA GLU A 345 -4.22 -27.00 -31.48
C GLU A 345 -4.19 -26.14 -30.20
N GLY A 346 -5.10 -25.17 -30.06
CA GLY A 346 -5.26 -24.40 -28.82
C GLY A 346 -5.81 -25.22 -27.65
N ILE A 347 -5.63 -24.77 -26.41
CA ILE A 347 -6.23 -25.44 -25.24
C ILE A 347 -7.67 -24.96 -25.10
N LYS A 348 -8.61 -25.91 -25.17
CA LYS A 348 -10.04 -25.65 -25.04
C LYS A 348 -10.42 -25.54 -23.56
N GLY A 349 -11.29 -24.60 -23.24
CA GLY A 349 -11.85 -24.41 -21.90
C GLY A 349 -13.23 -23.75 -21.99
N THR A 350 -14.03 -23.93 -20.96
CA THR A 350 -15.37 -23.34 -20.86
C THR A 350 -15.50 -22.60 -19.54
N ILE A 351 -16.11 -21.42 -19.60
CA ILE A 351 -16.45 -20.61 -18.45
C ILE A 351 -17.96 -20.44 -18.47
N THR A 352 -18.59 -20.70 -17.33
CA THR A 352 -20.04 -20.60 -17.17
C THR A 352 -20.31 -19.78 -15.93
N LEU A 353 -21.15 -18.75 -16.09
CA LEU A 353 -21.58 -17.84 -15.04
C LEU A 353 -22.91 -18.29 -14.43
#